data_AF-A0A519DPS5-F1
#
_entry.id   AF-A0A519DPS5-F1
#
_cell.length_a   1.000
_cell.length_b   1.000
_cell.length_c   1.000
_cell.angle_alpha   90.00
_cell.angle_beta   90.00
_cell.angle_gamma   90.00
#
_symmetry.space_group_name_H-M   'P 1'
#
loop_
_entity.id
_entity.type
_entity.pdbx_description
1 polymer ?
#
loop_
_entity_poly.entity_id
_entity_poly.type
_entity_poly.pdbx_seq_one_letter_code
_entity_poly.pdbx_strand_id
1 'polypeptide(L)'
;MGKINLDLQGGVFKFTKPCSWGSWIVAIIGLLVFFAGIYVALGAVDGEQYAGGLFIVPLGLTIMSFAFPGSFESELMEIRKNSISPEELNRQAEERGLSIDNWLLGQTTLVPTNDPSDWIMAAPGPASWDEDDRYGPEGDGSPLPEHPVNVGTPIPATTTTFTILILLAIITSLFALSEFTATYQSVMPAGVAIIAGVLITIVGYYNVKIMRQKIDTPTSLIRSIAAGYPELVGQVRPGPEGILKVVVDGHQSMVMNNMVAFNWSYEQYRCRTVQTKEGSKEECRWHTVRTDEGGCSFILHDGTGGIRVNPQTFKRKDWGKFRKRWDGAFAKTLLQDFKSQAMANLLGGGRVKKHRWTLFGLKLGEPVYLLGNTRQRTNEELKEEGLDGSLQNTLLEVVGDEDAPGIKSNIHRGTELSSLGRMRSGVEMIMLPLIFTIGAVAILGLG
;
A
#
# COMPACT_ATOMS: atom_id res chain seq x y z
N MET A 1 -23.62 13.26 14.04
CA MET A 1 -23.26 12.49 12.83
C MET A 1 -23.95 11.14 12.90
N GLY A 2 -24.71 10.75 11.87
CA GLY A 2 -25.35 9.43 11.84
C GLY A 2 -24.28 8.33 11.85
N LYS A 3 -24.40 7.35 12.75
CA LYS A 3 -23.55 6.17 12.72
C LYS A 3 -23.71 5.50 11.35
N ILE A 4 -22.66 5.51 10.55
CA ILE A 4 -22.62 4.69 9.33
C ILE A 4 -22.57 3.25 9.84
N ASN A 5 -23.68 2.53 9.74
CA ASN A 5 -23.72 1.09 10.01
C ASN A 5 -22.96 0.39 8.88
N LEU A 6 -21.64 0.32 9.02
CA LEU A 6 -20.79 -0.54 8.23
C LEU A 6 -20.95 -1.97 8.75
N ASP A 7 -21.53 -2.85 7.93
CA ASP A 7 -21.44 -4.29 8.19
C ASP A 7 -20.03 -4.76 7.81
N LEU A 8 -19.16 -4.83 8.82
CA LEU A 8 -17.77 -5.23 8.68
C LEU A 8 -17.57 -6.75 8.71
N GLN A 9 -18.65 -7.53 8.66
CA GLN A 9 -18.59 -8.98 8.53
C GLN A 9 -18.93 -9.41 7.10
N GLY A 10 -17.90 -9.78 6.33
CA GLY A 10 -18.09 -10.12 4.91
C GLY A 10 -18.85 -11.43 4.67
N GLY A 11 -19.05 -12.25 5.70
CA GLY A 11 -19.76 -13.53 5.61
C GLY A 11 -19.07 -14.55 4.69
N VAL A 12 -19.88 -15.46 4.13
CA VAL A 12 -19.38 -16.54 3.26
C VAL A 12 -19.11 -16.04 1.84
N PHE A 13 -20.04 -15.27 1.27
CA PHE A 13 -19.95 -14.76 -0.10
C PHE A 13 -20.33 -13.30 -0.17
N LYS A 14 -19.51 -12.50 -0.86
CA LYS A 14 -19.80 -11.09 -1.15
C LYS A 14 -19.59 -10.77 -2.62
N PHE A 15 -20.63 -10.27 -3.26
CA PHE A 15 -20.54 -9.79 -4.63
C PHE A 15 -19.79 -8.45 -4.66
N THR A 16 -18.63 -8.42 -5.29
CA THR A 16 -17.83 -7.21 -5.50
C THR A 16 -17.98 -6.69 -6.93
N LYS A 17 -17.89 -5.38 -7.10
CA LYS A 17 -17.92 -4.69 -8.40
C LYS A 17 -16.60 -3.91 -8.60
N PRO A 18 -16.15 -3.69 -9.84
CA PRO A 18 -14.99 -2.83 -10.12
C PRO A 18 -15.22 -1.42 -9.54
N CYS A 19 -14.27 -0.93 -8.74
CA CYS A 19 -14.42 0.30 -7.96
C CYS A 19 -13.91 1.57 -8.67
N SER A 20 -13.05 1.41 -9.68
CA SER A 20 -12.46 2.51 -10.45
C SER A 20 -12.76 2.37 -11.94
N TRP A 21 -12.71 3.49 -12.68
CA TRP A 21 -12.84 3.46 -14.13
C TRP A 21 -11.77 2.59 -14.80
N GLY A 22 -10.53 2.62 -14.29
CA GLY A 22 -9.45 1.74 -14.75
C GLY A 22 -9.76 0.26 -14.52
N SER A 23 -10.35 -0.09 -13.38
CA SER A 23 -10.79 -1.46 -13.09
C SER A 23 -11.86 -1.92 -14.07
N TRP A 24 -12.81 -1.06 -14.44
CA TRP A 24 -13.81 -1.38 -15.48
C TRP A 24 -13.17 -1.65 -16.85
N ILE A 25 -12.17 -0.87 -17.25
CA ILE A 25 -11.42 -1.13 -18.49
C ILE A 25 -10.75 -2.50 -18.45
N VAL A 26 -10.06 -2.83 -17.34
CA VAL A 26 -9.41 -4.13 -17.17
C VAL A 26 -10.43 -5.27 -17.25
N ALA A 27 -11.62 -5.11 -16.64
CA ALA A 27 -12.69 -6.10 -16.72
C ALA A 27 -13.14 -6.32 -18.17
N ILE A 28 -13.34 -5.25 -18.94
CA ILE A 28 -13.74 -5.32 -20.35
C ILE A 28 -12.64 -5.98 -21.19
N ILE A 29 -11.37 -5.61 -20.99
CA ILE A 29 -10.23 -6.23 -21.68
C ILE A 29 -10.19 -7.73 -21.38
N GLY A 30 -10.32 -8.12 -20.12
CA GLY A 30 -10.36 -9.53 -19.72
C GLY A 30 -11.51 -10.28 -20.38
N LEU A 31 -12.70 -9.67 -20.45
CA LEU A 31 -13.86 -10.23 -21.13
C LEU A 31 -13.64 -10.41 -22.64
N LEU A 32 -13.04 -9.43 -23.30
CA LEU A 32 -12.70 -9.51 -24.73
C LEU A 32 -11.68 -10.60 -25.01
N VAL A 33 -10.63 -10.71 -24.17
CA VAL A 33 -9.62 -11.78 -24.28
C VAL A 33 -10.26 -13.15 -24.07
N PHE A 34 -11.16 -13.28 -23.09
CA PHE A 34 -11.91 -14.52 -22.85
C PHE A 34 -12.70 -14.97 -24.08
N PHE A 35 -13.50 -14.08 -24.67
CA PHE A 35 -14.27 -14.40 -25.87
C PHE A 35 -13.39 -14.62 -27.11
N ALA A 36 -12.26 -13.91 -27.22
CA ALA A 36 -11.29 -14.16 -28.28
C ALA A 36 -10.69 -15.57 -28.18
N GLY A 37 -10.38 -16.04 -26.97
CA GLY A 37 -9.92 -17.41 -26.73
C GLY A 37 -10.95 -18.46 -27.16
N ILE A 38 -12.22 -18.27 -26.80
CA ILE A 38 -13.32 -19.14 -27.23
C ILE A 38 -13.46 -19.13 -28.75
N TYR A 39 -13.43 -17.95 -29.37
CA TYR A 39 -13.55 -17.81 -30.82
C TYR A 39 -12.41 -18.53 -31.55
N VAL A 40 -11.17 -18.39 -31.08
CA VAL A 40 -10.00 -19.09 -31.64
C VAL A 40 -10.13 -20.60 -31.46
N ALA A 41 -10.55 -21.07 -30.29
CA ALA A 41 -10.74 -22.51 -30.04
C ALA A 41 -11.84 -23.10 -30.93
N LEU A 42 -12.99 -22.44 -31.07
CA LEU A 42 -14.11 -22.92 -31.89
C LEU A 42 -13.84 -22.82 -33.39
N GLY A 43 -13.04 -21.85 -33.82
CA GLY A 43 -12.66 -21.63 -35.21
C GLY A 43 -11.36 -22.35 -35.63
N ALA A 44 -10.77 -23.14 -34.76
CA ALA A 44 -9.49 -23.80 -35.00
C ALA A 44 -9.57 -24.80 -36.15
N VAL A 45 -8.63 -24.70 -37.09
CA VAL A 45 -8.53 -25.62 -38.24
C VAL A 45 -7.53 -26.75 -37.96
N ASP A 46 -6.66 -26.57 -36.98
CA ASP A 46 -5.68 -27.55 -36.52
C ASP A 46 -5.66 -27.62 -34.98
N GLY A 47 -5.03 -28.69 -34.45
CA GLY A 47 -4.94 -28.92 -33.00
C GLY A 47 -4.08 -27.87 -32.26
N GLU A 48 -3.15 -27.21 -32.95
CA GLU A 48 -2.30 -26.18 -32.35
C GLU A 48 -3.09 -24.90 -32.05
N GLN A 49 -3.92 -24.46 -33.00
CA GLN A 49 -4.83 -23.33 -32.83
C GLN A 49 -5.89 -23.62 -31.77
N TYR A 50 -6.38 -24.86 -31.71
CA TYR A 50 -7.33 -25.28 -30.68
C TYR A 50 -6.70 -25.19 -29.29
N ALA A 51 -5.52 -25.78 -29.10
CA ALA A 51 -4.78 -25.70 -27.84
C ALA A 51 -4.42 -24.25 -27.47
N GLY A 52 -3.98 -23.46 -28.44
CA GLY A 52 -3.69 -22.03 -28.26
C GLY A 52 -4.90 -21.24 -27.79
N GLY A 53 -6.07 -21.45 -28.41
CA GLY A 53 -7.35 -20.86 -27.99
C GLY A 53 -7.72 -21.21 -26.56
N LEU A 54 -7.53 -22.48 -26.16
CA LEU A 54 -7.80 -22.95 -24.79
C LEU A 54 -6.92 -22.27 -23.73
N PHE A 55 -5.68 -21.90 -24.02
CA PHE A 55 -4.83 -21.14 -23.07
C PHE A 55 -5.20 -19.65 -22.98
N ILE A 56 -5.85 -19.08 -23.99
CA ILE A 56 -6.28 -17.67 -23.97
C ILE A 56 -7.50 -17.48 -23.06
N VAL A 57 -8.38 -18.48 -22.97
CA VAL A 57 -9.58 -18.47 -22.12
C VAL A 57 -9.26 -18.18 -20.63
N PRO A 58 -8.41 -18.97 -19.94
CA PRO A 58 -8.06 -18.72 -18.55
C PRO A 58 -7.30 -17.41 -18.35
N LEU A 59 -6.54 -16.95 -19.36
CA LEU A 59 -5.87 -15.65 -19.31
C LEU A 59 -6.89 -14.50 -19.24
N GLY A 60 -7.94 -14.55 -20.06
CA GLY A 60 -9.04 -13.56 -20.02
C GLY A 60 -9.75 -13.53 -18.65
N LEU A 61 -10.07 -14.71 -18.10
CA LEU A 61 -10.69 -14.83 -16.77
C LEU A 61 -9.77 -14.32 -15.65
N THR A 62 -8.46 -14.58 -15.74
CA THR A 62 -7.47 -14.10 -14.77
C THR A 62 -7.31 -12.59 -14.84
N ILE A 63 -7.23 -12.00 -16.04
CA ILE A 63 -7.20 -10.54 -16.21
C ILE A 63 -8.46 -9.92 -15.63
N MET A 64 -9.62 -10.51 -15.93
CA MET A 64 -10.91 -10.03 -15.45
C MET A 64 -11.00 -10.12 -13.92
N SER A 65 -10.48 -11.17 -13.28
CA SER A 65 -10.54 -11.32 -11.81
C SER A 65 -9.81 -10.19 -11.08
N PHE A 66 -8.64 -9.74 -11.58
CA PHE A 66 -7.89 -8.63 -10.99
C PHE A 66 -8.60 -7.27 -11.07
N ALA A 67 -9.64 -7.14 -11.90
CA ALA A 67 -10.50 -5.95 -11.89
C ALA A 67 -11.45 -5.88 -10.70
N PHE A 68 -11.74 -7.01 -10.06
CA PHE A 68 -12.67 -7.09 -8.93
C PHE A 68 -11.92 -6.93 -7.61
N PRO A 69 -12.23 -5.89 -6.81
CA PRO A 69 -11.52 -5.60 -5.58
C PRO A 69 -11.86 -6.60 -4.46
N GLY A 70 -11.17 -6.46 -3.32
CA GLY A 70 -11.48 -7.19 -2.10
C GLY A 70 -12.86 -6.84 -1.53
N SER A 71 -13.29 -7.61 -0.53
CA SER A 71 -14.68 -7.59 -0.01
C SER A 71 -15.19 -6.20 0.43
N PHE A 72 -14.35 -5.33 1.00
CA PHE A 72 -14.77 -4.00 1.47
C PHE A 72 -14.22 -2.84 0.67
N GLU A 73 -13.21 -3.04 -0.18
CA GLU A 73 -12.51 -1.93 -0.84
C GLU A 73 -13.43 -1.04 -1.69
N SER A 74 -14.42 -1.63 -2.37
CA SER A 74 -15.41 -0.84 -3.13
C SER A 74 -16.31 0.03 -2.24
N GLU A 75 -16.78 -0.52 -1.11
CA GLU A 75 -17.62 0.19 -0.14
C GLU A 75 -16.84 1.28 0.59
N LEU A 76 -15.59 1.01 0.97
CA LEU A 76 -14.72 2.00 1.61
C LEU A 76 -14.40 3.16 0.66
N MET A 77 -14.24 2.88 -0.63
CA MET A 77 -14.06 3.92 -1.64
C MET A 77 -15.32 4.77 -1.82
N GLU A 78 -16.51 4.17 -1.74
CA GLU A 78 -17.78 4.87 -1.80
C GLU A 78 -18.01 5.74 -0.55
N ILE A 79 -17.76 5.19 0.63
CA ILE A 79 -17.85 5.92 1.90
C ILE A 79 -16.91 7.11 1.89
N ARG A 80 -15.66 6.93 1.42
CA ARG A 80 -14.70 8.03 1.30
C ARG A 80 -15.21 9.17 0.40
N LYS A 81 -15.90 8.84 -0.70
CA LYS A 81 -16.49 9.87 -1.58
C LYS A 81 -17.64 10.63 -0.91
N ASN A 82 -18.37 9.96 -0.01
CA ASN A 82 -19.55 10.53 0.64
C ASN A 82 -19.25 11.23 1.97
N SER A 83 -18.16 10.87 2.65
CA SER A 83 -17.81 11.34 3.99
C SER A 83 -17.03 12.67 3.98
N ILE A 84 -16.27 12.93 2.92
CA ILE A 84 -15.48 14.16 2.77
C ILE A 84 -16.36 15.20 2.08
N SER A 85 -16.38 16.44 2.60
CA SER A 85 -17.16 17.51 1.98
C SER A 85 -16.68 17.76 0.54
N PRO A 86 -17.59 18.07 -0.40
CA PRO A 86 -17.20 18.38 -1.78
C PRO A 86 -16.18 19.53 -1.89
N GLU A 87 -16.25 20.51 -0.98
CA GLU A 87 -15.32 21.62 -0.92
C GLU A 87 -13.91 21.19 -0.49
N GLU A 88 -13.80 20.31 0.51
CA GLU A 88 -12.51 19.75 0.93
C GLU A 88 -11.92 18.83 -0.15
N LEU A 89 -12.76 18.04 -0.83
CA LEU A 89 -12.35 17.24 -1.97
C LEU A 89 -11.84 18.11 -3.13
N ASN A 90 -12.49 19.25 -3.40
CA ASN A 90 -12.06 20.19 -4.43
C ASN A 90 -10.74 20.86 -4.05
N ARG A 91 -10.58 21.32 -2.81
CA ARG A 91 -9.31 21.87 -2.31
C ARG A 91 -8.18 20.84 -2.41
N GLN A 92 -8.44 19.60 -2.00
CA GLN A 92 -7.50 18.50 -2.16
C GLN A 92 -7.22 18.21 -3.64
N ALA A 93 -8.21 18.29 -4.53
CA ALA A 93 -8.02 18.07 -5.96
C ALA A 93 -7.24 19.20 -6.65
N GLU A 94 -7.30 20.43 -6.14
CA GLU A 94 -6.48 21.56 -6.61
C GLU A 94 -5.02 21.45 -6.12
N GLU A 95 -4.81 20.97 -4.89
CA GLU A 95 -3.47 20.71 -4.33
C GLU A 95 -2.82 19.44 -4.89
N ARG A 96 -3.64 18.46 -5.31
CA ARG A 96 -3.21 17.15 -5.82
C ARG A 96 -3.17 17.16 -7.35
N GLY A 97 -2.25 16.41 -7.93
CA GLY A 97 -2.14 16.29 -9.40
C GLY A 97 -0.75 16.63 -9.92
N LEU A 98 -0.68 16.78 -11.25
CA LEU A 98 0.54 17.11 -11.96
C LEU A 98 0.61 18.62 -12.20
N SER A 99 1.58 19.30 -11.60
CA SER A 99 1.92 20.69 -11.91
C SER A 99 3.23 20.76 -12.69
N ILE A 100 3.32 21.71 -13.62
CA ILE A 100 4.57 22.03 -14.32
C ILE A 100 5.19 23.20 -13.57
N ASP A 101 6.29 22.95 -12.86
CA ASP A 101 6.95 23.97 -12.03
C ASP A 101 7.90 24.82 -12.86
N ASN A 102 8.62 24.20 -13.81
CA ASN A 102 9.52 24.91 -14.71
C ASN A 102 9.54 24.25 -16.08
N TRP A 103 8.97 24.94 -17.06
CA TRP A 103 8.91 24.49 -18.44
C TRP A 103 10.30 24.29 -19.06
N LEU A 104 11.25 25.20 -18.81
CA LEU A 104 12.58 25.17 -19.43
C LEU A 104 13.43 23.98 -18.95
N LEU A 105 13.29 23.60 -17.67
CA LEU A 105 13.99 22.46 -17.09
C LEU A 105 13.19 21.15 -17.18
N GLY A 106 11.99 21.19 -17.77
CA GLY A 106 11.06 20.07 -17.79
C GLY A 106 10.72 19.56 -16.39
N GLN A 107 10.68 20.45 -15.40
CA GLN A 107 10.39 20.09 -14.01
C GLN A 107 8.89 20.04 -13.79
N THR A 108 8.45 18.90 -13.27
CA THR A 108 7.06 18.64 -12.94
C THR A 108 6.97 18.12 -11.51
N THR A 109 5.92 18.53 -10.82
CA THR A 109 5.57 18.02 -9.49
C THR A 109 4.33 17.17 -9.62
N LEU A 110 4.34 16.00 -8.99
CA LEU A 110 3.22 15.10 -8.90
C LEU A 110 2.88 14.85 -7.43
N VAL A 111 1.67 15.23 -7.04
CA VAL A 111 1.06 14.86 -5.75
C VAL A 111 -0.04 13.83 -6.04
N PRO A 112 -0.05 12.65 -5.40
CA PRO A 112 -1.07 11.64 -5.69
C PRO A 112 -2.47 12.14 -5.36
N THR A 113 -3.40 11.89 -6.27
CA THR A 113 -4.81 12.31 -6.16
C THR A 113 -5.66 11.35 -5.33
N ASN A 114 -5.31 10.07 -5.29
CA ASN A 114 -6.02 9.06 -4.53
C ASN A 114 -5.04 8.19 -3.72
N ASP A 115 -4.93 8.52 -2.43
CA ASP A 115 -4.12 7.77 -1.50
C ASP A 115 -4.95 6.71 -0.76
N PRO A 116 -4.64 5.42 -0.94
CA PRO A 116 -5.35 4.36 -0.27
C PRO A 116 -5.31 4.46 1.27
N SER A 117 -4.24 5.00 1.84
CA SER A 117 -4.00 5.05 3.28
C SER A 117 -4.53 6.33 3.95
N ASP A 118 -5.26 7.19 3.24
CA ASP A 118 -5.89 8.37 3.82
C ASP A 118 -7.14 7.99 4.64
N TRP A 119 -7.67 8.93 5.44
CA TRP A 119 -8.93 8.73 6.15
C TRP A 119 -10.06 8.32 5.20
N ILE A 120 -10.97 7.49 5.69
CA ILE A 120 -12.18 7.02 5.00
C ILE A 120 -13.40 7.85 5.44
N MET A 121 -13.42 8.30 6.69
CA MET A 121 -14.40 9.19 7.31
C MET A 121 -13.75 10.56 7.57
N ALA A 122 -14.55 11.56 7.93
CA ALA A 122 -14.02 12.87 8.28
C ALA A 122 -13.19 12.77 9.57
N ALA A 123 -11.93 13.20 9.50
CA ALA A 123 -11.05 13.33 10.65
C ALA A 123 -11.18 14.73 11.28
N PRO A 124 -10.91 14.88 12.59
CA PRO A 124 -10.85 16.19 13.22
C PRO A 124 -9.75 17.03 12.59
N GLY A 125 -10.06 18.27 12.22
CA GLY A 125 -9.09 19.19 11.67
C GLY A 125 -8.22 19.85 12.75
N PRO A 126 -7.16 20.58 12.37
CA PRO A 126 -6.29 21.29 13.32
C PRO A 126 -7.01 22.21 14.30
N ALA A 127 -8.18 22.74 13.92
CA ALA A 127 -8.98 23.62 14.75
C ALA A 127 -9.57 22.96 16.00
N SER A 128 -9.65 21.63 16.06
CA SER A 128 -10.13 20.90 17.24
C SER A 128 -9.01 20.39 18.14
N TRP A 129 -7.74 20.63 17.78
CA TRP A 129 -6.61 20.16 18.56
C TRP A 129 -6.36 21.11 19.72
N ASP A 130 -6.31 20.55 20.93
CA ASP A 130 -5.86 21.26 22.11
C ASP A 130 -4.32 21.27 22.13
N GLU A 131 -3.72 22.45 21.99
CA GLU A 131 -2.26 22.61 22.03
C GLU A 131 -1.71 22.67 23.46
N ASP A 132 -2.56 23.04 24.42
CA ASP A 132 -2.24 23.18 25.84
C ASP A 132 -2.33 21.82 26.55
N ASP A 133 -3.39 21.04 26.28
CA ASP A 133 -3.55 19.65 26.75
C ASP A 133 -3.50 18.62 25.62
N ARG A 134 -2.27 18.31 25.18
CA ARG A 134 -2.03 17.39 24.05
C ARG A 134 -2.32 15.92 24.37
N TYR A 135 -2.36 15.57 25.65
CA TYR A 135 -2.52 14.20 26.12
C TYR A 135 -3.92 13.91 26.64
N GLY A 136 -4.69 14.94 26.98
CA GLY A 136 -6.06 14.82 27.44
C GLY A 136 -7.04 14.36 26.36
N PRO A 137 -8.27 14.04 26.75
CA PRO A 137 -9.34 13.66 25.84
C PRO A 137 -9.83 14.84 25.01
N GLU A 138 -10.26 14.58 23.77
CA GLU A 138 -10.92 15.59 22.94
C GLU A 138 -12.44 15.57 23.17
N GLY A 139 -13.03 16.74 23.41
CA GLY A 139 -14.48 16.89 23.54
C GLY A 139 -15.07 16.05 24.68
N ASP A 140 -15.88 15.04 24.33
CA ASP A 140 -16.49 14.11 25.28
C ASP A 140 -15.59 12.91 25.65
N GLY A 141 -14.38 12.84 25.09
CA GLY A 141 -13.45 11.73 25.26
C GLY A 141 -13.92 10.44 24.57
N SER A 142 -14.79 10.57 23.57
CA SER A 142 -15.14 9.46 22.69
C SER A 142 -14.01 9.17 21.69
N PRO A 143 -13.81 7.90 21.30
CA PRO A 143 -12.82 7.57 20.28
C PRO A 143 -13.18 8.21 18.93
N LEU A 144 -12.17 8.44 18.09
CA LEU A 144 -12.35 8.95 16.73
C LEU A 144 -13.37 8.10 15.94
N PRO A 145 -14.10 8.69 14.97
CA PRO A 145 -15.12 7.96 14.21
C PRO A 145 -14.61 6.68 13.55
N GLU A 146 -13.37 6.66 13.07
CA GLU A 146 -12.71 5.50 12.45
C GLU A 146 -11.98 4.58 13.44
N HIS A 147 -12.00 4.87 14.74
CA HIS A 147 -11.34 4.02 15.73
C HIS A 147 -12.00 2.63 15.75
N PRO A 148 -11.23 1.52 15.84
CA PRO A 148 -11.78 0.15 15.79
C PRO A 148 -12.86 -0.16 16.84
N VAL A 149 -12.84 0.52 17.98
CA VAL A 149 -13.92 0.43 19.01
C VAL A 149 -15.28 0.92 18.48
N ASN A 150 -15.28 1.88 17.56
CA ASN A 150 -16.51 2.44 16.98
C ASN A 150 -16.96 1.70 15.72
N VAL A 151 -16.02 1.38 14.81
CA VAL A 151 -16.33 0.76 13.52
C VAL A 151 -16.30 -0.77 13.56
N GLY A 152 -15.48 -1.35 14.44
CA GLY A 152 -15.15 -2.77 14.45
C GLY A 152 -13.96 -3.13 13.55
N THR A 153 -13.45 -4.34 13.71
CA THR A 153 -12.41 -4.91 12.85
C THR A 153 -13.03 -5.55 11.60
N PRO A 154 -12.67 -5.12 10.38
CA PRO A 154 -13.18 -5.73 9.14
C PRO A 154 -12.67 -7.16 8.94
N ILE A 155 -13.61 -8.10 8.81
CA ILE A 155 -13.33 -9.51 8.52
C ILE A 155 -13.73 -9.78 7.07
N PRO A 156 -12.77 -10.05 6.17
CA PRO A 156 -13.05 -10.19 4.75
C PRO A 156 -13.96 -11.40 4.49
N ALA A 157 -14.84 -11.25 3.49
CA ALA A 157 -15.72 -12.34 3.06
C ALA A 157 -14.91 -13.56 2.63
N THR A 158 -15.37 -14.77 2.97
CA THR A 158 -14.63 -16.01 2.65
C THR A 158 -14.39 -16.14 1.14
N THR A 159 -15.40 -15.80 0.34
CA THR A 159 -15.35 -15.80 -1.12
C THR A 159 -15.94 -14.53 -1.70
N THR A 160 -15.39 -14.05 -2.81
CA THR A 160 -15.92 -12.91 -3.56
C THR A 160 -16.11 -13.25 -5.04
N THR A 161 -16.55 -12.28 -5.84
CA THR A 161 -16.57 -12.40 -7.32
C THR A 161 -15.21 -12.84 -7.87
N PHE A 162 -14.11 -12.42 -7.24
CA PHE A 162 -12.75 -12.88 -7.60
C PHE A 162 -12.60 -14.40 -7.47
N THR A 163 -13.12 -15.00 -6.40
CA THR A 163 -13.09 -16.45 -6.20
C THR A 163 -13.76 -17.18 -7.36
N ILE A 164 -14.95 -16.73 -7.78
CA ILE A 164 -15.70 -17.37 -8.86
C ILE A 164 -14.89 -17.31 -10.17
N LEU A 165 -14.33 -16.14 -10.49
CA LEU A 165 -13.56 -15.96 -11.73
C LEU A 165 -12.25 -16.74 -11.73
N ILE A 166 -11.54 -16.78 -10.61
CA ILE A 166 -10.31 -17.58 -10.48
C ILE A 166 -10.62 -19.07 -10.50
N LEU A 167 -11.70 -19.55 -9.86
CA LEU A 167 -12.09 -20.95 -9.94
C LEU A 167 -12.39 -21.36 -11.39
N LEU A 168 -13.12 -20.54 -12.15
CA LEU A 168 -13.35 -20.75 -13.58
C LEU A 168 -12.01 -20.74 -14.36
N ALA A 169 -11.12 -19.80 -14.06
CA ALA A 169 -9.80 -19.74 -14.68
C ALA A 169 -8.98 -21.00 -14.37
N ILE A 170 -9.02 -21.52 -13.15
CA ILE A 170 -8.35 -22.76 -12.74
C ILE A 170 -8.90 -23.94 -13.52
N ILE A 171 -10.22 -24.11 -13.58
CA ILE A 171 -10.85 -25.23 -14.30
C ILE A 171 -10.45 -25.20 -15.79
N THR A 172 -10.58 -24.05 -16.44
CA THR A 172 -10.20 -23.90 -17.85
C THR A 172 -8.70 -24.05 -18.09
N SER A 173 -7.85 -23.64 -17.14
CA SER A 173 -6.39 -23.84 -17.21
C SER A 173 -6.02 -25.32 -17.11
N LEU A 174 -6.63 -26.05 -16.18
CA LEU A 174 -6.38 -27.49 -16.02
C LEU A 174 -6.84 -28.26 -17.26
N PHE A 175 -7.97 -27.88 -17.85
CA PHE A 175 -8.43 -28.44 -19.12
C PHE A 175 -7.47 -28.14 -20.28
N ALA A 176 -7.00 -26.89 -20.40
CA ALA A 176 -6.01 -26.52 -21.43
C ALA A 176 -4.69 -27.29 -21.26
N LEU A 177 -4.23 -27.46 -20.01
CA LEU A 177 -3.05 -28.25 -19.69
C LEU A 177 -3.22 -29.73 -20.06
N SER A 178 -4.37 -30.34 -19.76
CA SER A 178 -4.61 -31.74 -20.13
C SER A 178 -4.64 -31.95 -21.64
N GLU A 179 -5.30 -31.07 -22.38
CA GLU A 179 -5.34 -31.12 -23.85
C GLU A 179 -3.95 -30.93 -24.46
N PHE A 180 -3.15 -30.02 -23.90
CA PHE A 180 -1.76 -29.82 -24.33
C PHE A 180 -0.90 -31.07 -24.07
N THR A 181 -1.00 -31.67 -22.88
CA THR A 181 -0.25 -32.89 -22.56
C THR A 181 -0.63 -34.04 -23.49
N ALA A 182 -1.92 -34.19 -23.80
CA ALA A 182 -2.40 -35.23 -24.71
C ALA A 182 -1.93 -35.00 -26.16
N THR A 183 -1.96 -33.75 -26.63
CA THR A 183 -1.60 -33.40 -28.01
C THR A 183 -0.09 -33.46 -28.26
N TYR A 184 0.71 -32.91 -27.34
CA TYR A 184 2.15 -32.74 -27.53
C TYR A 184 3.01 -33.76 -26.77
N GLN A 185 2.39 -34.67 -26.00
CA GLN A 185 3.07 -35.64 -25.13
C GLN A 185 4.14 -34.99 -24.24
N SER A 186 3.87 -33.75 -23.82
CA SER A 186 4.81 -32.90 -23.10
C SER A 186 4.19 -32.43 -21.80
N VAL A 187 4.82 -32.82 -20.71
CA VAL A 187 4.43 -32.46 -19.35
C VAL A 187 5.05 -31.13 -18.87
N MET A 188 5.85 -30.48 -19.72
CA MET A 188 6.58 -29.26 -19.36
C MET A 188 5.63 -28.14 -18.86
N PRO A 189 4.50 -27.82 -19.52
CA PRO A 189 3.63 -26.74 -19.04
C PRO A 189 2.97 -27.03 -17.69
N ALA A 190 2.65 -28.30 -17.41
CA ALA A 190 2.15 -28.71 -16.09
C ALA A 190 3.23 -28.51 -15.02
N GLY A 191 4.49 -28.83 -15.31
CA GLY A 191 5.63 -28.53 -14.43
C GLY A 191 5.79 -27.03 -14.13
N VAL A 192 5.67 -26.18 -15.16
CA VAL A 192 5.70 -24.70 -15.00
C VAL A 192 4.53 -24.21 -14.15
N ALA A 193 3.32 -24.74 -14.39
CA ALA A 193 2.12 -24.40 -13.62
C ALA A 193 2.26 -24.73 -12.13
N ILE A 194 2.88 -25.86 -11.79
CA ILE A 194 3.15 -26.26 -10.39
C ILE A 194 4.10 -25.26 -9.72
N ILE A 195 5.21 -24.93 -10.38
CA ILE A 195 6.19 -23.96 -9.83
C ILE A 195 5.51 -22.61 -9.59
N ALA A 196 4.74 -22.12 -10.56
CA ALA A 196 3.99 -20.87 -10.41
C ALA A 196 2.96 -20.95 -9.27
N GLY A 197 2.19 -22.03 -9.18
CA GLY A 197 1.19 -22.24 -8.14
C GLY A 197 1.79 -22.30 -6.73
N VAL A 198 2.92 -22.98 -6.56
CA VAL A 198 3.66 -23.02 -5.28
C VAL A 198 4.15 -21.62 -4.89
N LEU A 199 4.77 -20.88 -5.81
CA LEU A 199 5.24 -19.52 -5.55
C LEU A 199 4.11 -18.58 -5.13
N ILE A 200 2.97 -18.63 -5.83
CA ILE A 200 1.79 -17.83 -5.50
C ILE A 200 1.24 -18.24 -4.11
N THR A 201 1.19 -19.54 -3.81
CA THR A 201 0.73 -20.04 -2.50
C THR A 201 1.63 -19.55 -1.36
N ILE A 202 2.96 -19.56 -1.55
CA ILE A 202 3.93 -19.06 -0.57
C ILE A 202 3.72 -17.57 -0.31
N VAL A 203 3.56 -16.75 -1.35
CA VAL A 203 3.27 -15.31 -1.21
C VAL A 203 1.94 -15.11 -0.47
N GLY A 204 0.90 -15.86 -0.84
CA GLY A 204 -0.40 -15.84 -0.17
C GLY A 204 -0.31 -16.20 1.31
N TYR A 205 0.50 -17.20 1.67
CA TYR A 205 0.72 -17.61 3.06
C TYR A 205 1.29 -16.48 3.92
N TYR A 206 2.32 -15.77 3.44
CA TYR A 206 2.90 -14.65 4.18
C TYR A 206 1.92 -13.49 4.33
N ASN A 207 1.15 -13.18 3.29
CA ASN A 207 0.13 -12.13 3.36
C ASN A 207 -0.96 -12.48 4.39
N VAL A 208 -1.50 -13.70 4.36
CA VAL A 208 -2.50 -14.18 5.34
C VAL A 208 -1.94 -14.17 6.76
N LYS A 209 -0.68 -14.53 6.94
CA LYS A 209 -0.03 -14.49 8.26
C LYS A 209 0.00 -13.07 8.83
N ILE A 210 0.33 -12.07 8.01
CA ILE A 210 0.31 -10.66 8.41
C ILE A 210 -1.13 -10.22 8.73
N MET A 211 -2.11 -10.64 7.91
CA MET A 211 -3.52 -10.30 8.17
C MET A 211 -4.02 -10.83 9.51
N ARG A 212 -3.77 -12.12 9.78
CA ARG A 212 -4.23 -12.76 11.02
C ARG A 212 -3.64 -12.09 12.24
N GLN A 213 -2.36 -11.72 12.19
CA GLN A 213 -1.73 -10.97 13.27
C GLN A 213 -2.49 -9.67 13.59
N LYS A 214 -2.95 -8.93 12.57
CA LYS A 214 -3.74 -7.71 12.77
C LYS A 214 -5.13 -7.99 13.31
N ILE A 215 -5.82 -9.01 12.80
CA ILE A 215 -7.18 -9.37 13.25
C ILE A 215 -7.16 -9.91 14.69
N ASP A 216 -6.12 -10.65 15.06
CA ASP A 216 -6.01 -11.31 16.37
C ASP A 216 -5.49 -10.36 17.47
N THR A 217 -4.97 -9.18 17.11
CA THR A 217 -4.46 -8.20 18.07
C THR A 217 -5.52 -7.13 18.35
N PRO A 218 -6.07 -7.03 19.57
CA PRO A 218 -7.09 -6.03 19.87
C PRO A 218 -6.47 -4.63 19.91
N THR A 219 -7.05 -3.69 19.16
CA THR A 219 -6.68 -2.27 19.24
C THR A 219 -7.07 -1.68 20.59
N SER A 220 -6.11 -1.02 21.25
CA SER A 220 -6.30 -0.43 22.57
C SER A 220 -6.60 1.06 22.47
N LEU A 221 -7.44 1.57 23.40
CA LEU A 221 -7.63 3.01 23.58
C LEU A 221 -6.44 3.61 24.33
N ILE A 222 -6.04 4.83 23.94
CA ILE A 222 -4.89 5.53 24.52
C ILE A 222 -5.11 5.83 26.00
N ARG A 223 -6.32 6.24 26.41
CA ARG A 223 -6.63 6.54 27.82
C ARG A 223 -6.43 5.35 28.78
N SER A 224 -6.40 4.13 28.26
CA SER A 224 -6.31 2.88 29.04
C SER A 224 -5.18 1.98 28.55
N ILE A 225 -4.17 2.56 27.91
CA ILE A 225 -3.03 1.82 27.38
C ILE A 225 -2.16 1.27 28.50
N ALA A 226 -1.67 0.04 28.32
CA ALA A 226 -0.75 -0.63 29.23
C ALA A 226 0.64 -0.77 28.60
N ALA A 227 1.66 -0.93 29.44
CA ALA A 227 3.00 -1.28 28.98
C ALA A 227 3.00 -2.66 28.29
N GLY A 228 3.82 -2.83 27.26
CA GLY A 228 3.84 -4.04 26.42
C GLY A 228 3.73 -3.70 24.93
N TYR A 229 3.02 -4.52 24.15
CA TYR A 229 2.92 -4.35 22.69
C TYR A 229 1.49 -4.06 22.22
N PRO A 230 0.91 -2.90 22.57
CA PRO A 230 -0.44 -2.56 22.13
C PRO A 230 -0.47 -2.21 20.64
N GLU A 231 -1.62 -2.51 20.04
CA GLU A 231 -2.00 -1.96 18.73
C GLU A 231 -2.74 -0.64 18.95
N LEU A 232 -2.32 0.42 18.27
CA LEU A 232 -2.90 1.74 18.37
C LEU A 232 -3.26 2.29 16.99
N VAL A 233 -4.39 2.99 16.93
CA VAL A 233 -4.85 3.72 15.75
C VAL A 233 -5.23 5.13 16.16
N GLY A 234 -4.72 6.13 15.44
CA GLY A 234 -5.03 7.52 15.76
C GLY A 234 -4.56 8.50 14.71
N GLN A 235 -4.72 9.77 15.04
CA GLN A 235 -4.30 10.90 14.24
C GLN A 235 -2.92 11.41 14.69
N VAL A 236 -2.07 11.77 13.73
CA VAL A 236 -0.80 12.45 13.99
C VAL A 236 -1.05 13.90 14.40
N ARG A 237 -0.59 14.28 15.60
CA ARG A 237 -0.63 15.64 16.15
C ARG A 237 0.76 16.16 16.52
N PRO A 238 0.95 17.48 16.62
CA PRO A 238 2.24 18.06 16.97
C PRO A 238 2.77 17.56 18.31
N GLY A 239 4.01 17.09 18.33
CA GLY A 239 4.76 16.78 19.55
C GLY A 239 5.39 18.03 20.17
N PRO A 240 5.98 17.93 21.38
CA PRO A 240 6.81 18.99 21.97
C PRO A 240 7.96 19.45 21.07
N GLU A 241 8.51 18.51 20.28
CA GLU A 241 9.57 18.76 19.30
C GLU A 241 9.13 19.66 18.14
N GLY A 242 7.81 19.88 18.01
CA GLY A 242 7.22 20.64 16.95
C GLY A 242 7.03 19.82 15.68
N ILE A 243 7.31 20.45 14.54
CA ILE A 243 7.06 19.92 13.20
C ILE A 243 8.26 20.13 12.28
N LEU A 244 8.40 19.26 11.30
CA LEU A 244 9.47 19.32 10.32
C LEU A 244 9.02 20.02 9.04
N LYS A 245 9.90 20.90 8.56
CA LYS A 245 9.93 21.36 7.19
C LYS A 245 11.00 20.59 6.44
N VAL A 246 10.57 19.64 5.61
CA VAL A 246 11.48 18.77 4.86
C VAL A 246 11.89 19.48 3.58
N VAL A 247 13.18 19.73 3.43
CA VAL A 247 13.79 20.27 2.21
C VAL A 247 14.44 19.12 1.46
N VAL A 248 13.83 18.69 0.36
CA VAL A 248 14.28 17.52 -0.39
C VAL A 248 15.56 17.86 -1.14
N ASP A 249 16.61 17.10 -0.84
CA ASP A 249 17.91 17.20 -1.49
C ASP A 249 18.47 18.65 -1.44
N GLY A 250 18.17 19.42 -0.38
CA GLY A 250 18.66 20.78 -0.17
C GLY A 250 18.11 21.85 -1.15
N HIS A 251 17.04 21.56 -1.90
CA HIS A 251 16.45 22.51 -2.84
C HIS A 251 15.27 23.28 -2.23
N GLN A 252 15.34 24.61 -2.15
CA GLN A 252 14.33 25.43 -1.47
C GLN A 252 12.93 25.40 -2.12
N SER A 253 12.80 25.03 -3.40
CA SER A 253 11.49 24.82 -4.03
C SER A 253 10.91 23.41 -3.81
N MET A 254 11.74 22.43 -3.41
CA MET A 254 11.31 21.06 -3.15
C MET A 254 11.08 20.88 -1.66
N VAL A 255 10.05 21.56 -1.15
CA VAL A 255 9.75 21.59 0.28
C VAL A 255 8.39 20.99 0.59
N MET A 256 8.31 20.36 1.76
CA MET A 256 7.07 19.86 2.35
C MET A 256 7.02 20.28 3.81
N ASN A 257 5.96 20.97 4.20
CA ASN A 257 5.74 21.44 5.59
C ASN A 257 4.88 20.44 6.37
N ASN A 258 4.89 20.58 7.70
CA ASN A 258 4.04 19.86 8.65
C ASN A 258 4.27 18.33 8.64
N MET A 259 5.51 17.91 8.39
CA MET A 259 5.90 16.50 8.44
C MET A 259 6.38 16.12 9.84
N VAL A 260 6.15 14.88 10.25
CA VAL A 260 6.70 14.33 11.51
C VAL A 260 7.71 13.21 11.25
N ALA A 261 7.59 12.52 10.11
CA ALA A 261 8.56 11.52 9.67
C ALA A 261 8.63 11.56 8.15
N PHE A 262 9.83 11.38 7.60
CA PHE A 262 10.04 11.37 6.17
C PHE A 262 11.13 10.40 5.72
N ASN A 263 11.04 10.00 4.47
CA ASN A 263 12.10 9.35 3.72
C ASN A 263 12.00 9.87 2.29
N TRP A 264 13.07 10.44 1.74
CA TRP A 264 13.12 10.81 0.33
C TRP A 264 14.22 10.05 -0.40
N SER A 265 13.95 9.75 -1.67
CA SER A 265 14.90 9.14 -2.59
C SER A 265 15.10 9.99 -3.83
N TYR A 266 16.34 10.07 -4.28
CA TYR A 266 16.74 10.66 -5.54
C TYR A 266 17.21 9.57 -6.49
N GLU A 267 16.54 9.46 -7.63
CA GLU A 267 16.78 8.47 -8.67
C GLU A 267 17.19 9.14 -9.98
N GLN A 268 18.07 8.48 -10.73
CA GLN A 268 18.51 8.88 -12.06
C GLN A 268 18.16 7.80 -13.07
N TYR A 269 17.54 8.18 -14.18
CA TYR A 269 17.30 7.29 -15.31
C TYR A 269 18.56 7.26 -16.19
N ARG A 270 19.34 6.19 -16.04
CA ARG A 270 20.61 6.00 -16.75
C ARG A 270 20.41 5.03 -17.89
N CYS A 271 20.94 5.37 -19.05
CA CYS A 271 20.95 4.52 -20.23
C CYS A 271 22.38 4.14 -20.59
N ARG A 272 22.63 2.86 -20.84
CA ARG A 272 23.93 2.34 -21.29
C ARG A 272 23.73 1.56 -22.58
N THR A 273 24.70 1.67 -23.48
CA THR A 273 24.72 0.85 -24.69
C THR A 273 25.33 -0.50 -24.37
N VAL A 274 24.56 -1.58 -24.54
CA VAL A 274 24.99 -2.95 -24.32
C VAL A 274 25.17 -3.63 -25.68
N GLN A 275 26.31 -4.30 -25.86
CA GLN A 275 26.59 -5.12 -27.03
C GLN A 275 25.86 -6.46 -26.86
N THR A 276 24.86 -6.72 -27.70
CA THR A 276 24.17 -8.00 -27.79
C THR A 276 24.59 -8.75 -29.06
N LYS A 277 24.35 -10.06 -29.12
CA LYS A 277 24.73 -10.90 -30.28
C LYS A 277 24.10 -10.45 -31.62
N GLU A 278 23.03 -9.65 -31.55
CA GLU A 278 22.26 -9.13 -32.69
C GLU A 278 22.53 -7.64 -32.98
N GLY A 279 23.41 -6.98 -32.22
CA GLY A 279 23.74 -5.56 -32.38
C GLY A 279 23.86 -4.80 -31.05
N SER A 280 23.94 -3.48 -31.10
CA SER A 280 23.98 -2.63 -29.91
C SER A 280 22.58 -2.20 -29.47
N LYS A 281 22.21 -2.44 -28.20
CA LYS A 281 20.91 -2.08 -27.62
C LYS A 281 21.10 -1.10 -26.47
N GLU A 282 20.23 -0.09 -26.36
CA GLU A 282 20.22 0.81 -25.21
C GLU A 282 19.39 0.20 -24.08
N GLU A 283 20.03 -0.08 -22.95
CA GLU A 283 19.34 -0.50 -21.72
C GLU A 283 19.27 0.67 -20.75
N CYS A 284 18.05 1.01 -20.33
CA CYS A 284 17.80 2.11 -19.41
C CYS A 284 17.15 1.63 -18.12
N ARG A 285 17.65 2.10 -16.98
CA ARG A 285 17.09 1.78 -15.67
C ARG A 285 17.17 2.97 -14.72
N TRP A 286 16.23 3.04 -13.79
CA TRP A 286 16.31 3.95 -12.65
C TRP A 286 17.32 3.44 -11.63
N HIS A 287 18.20 4.33 -11.19
CA HIS A 287 19.19 4.06 -10.15
C HIS A 287 19.05 5.07 -9.02
N THR A 288 18.88 4.59 -7.80
CA THR A 288 18.93 5.41 -6.60
C THR A 288 20.35 5.93 -6.39
N VAL A 289 20.49 7.24 -6.24
CA VAL A 289 21.78 7.92 -6.08
C VAL A 289 21.95 8.47 -4.68
N ARG A 290 20.87 9.03 -4.11
CA ARG A 290 20.86 9.53 -2.74
C ARG A 290 19.53 9.21 -2.09
N THR A 291 19.56 9.02 -0.79
CA THR A 291 18.40 8.88 0.07
C THR A 291 18.70 9.59 1.37
N ASP A 292 17.66 10.03 2.06
CA ASP A 292 17.77 10.60 3.38
C ASP A 292 16.45 10.40 4.10
N GLU A 293 16.53 10.18 5.41
CA GLU A 293 15.39 9.90 6.26
C GLU A 293 15.53 10.65 7.58
N GLY A 294 14.40 10.96 8.19
CA GLY A 294 14.37 11.63 9.46
C GLY A 294 12.98 11.72 10.03
N GLY A 295 12.88 12.28 11.22
CA GLY A 295 11.61 12.48 11.90
C GLY A 295 11.80 13.02 13.30
N CYS A 296 10.72 13.53 13.86
CA CYS A 296 10.59 13.94 15.25
C CYS A 296 9.52 13.09 15.92
N SER A 297 9.53 13.06 17.25
CA SER A 297 8.42 12.48 17.99
C SER A 297 7.15 13.29 17.73
N PHE A 298 6.01 12.60 17.78
CA PHE A 298 4.69 13.20 17.59
C PHE A 298 3.71 12.63 18.60
N ILE A 299 2.56 13.27 18.74
CA ILE A 299 1.46 12.74 19.56
C ILE A 299 0.52 11.97 18.64
N LEU A 300 0.35 10.67 18.90
CA LEU A 300 -0.74 9.91 18.32
C LEU A 300 -1.98 10.15 19.19
N HIS A 301 -3.07 10.59 18.59
CA HIS A 301 -4.30 10.90 19.32
C HIS A 301 -5.50 10.12 18.76
N ASP A 302 -6.20 9.38 19.62
CA ASP A 302 -7.32 8.50 19.24
C ASP A 302 -8.70 9.06 19.61
N GLY A 303 -8.74 10.29 20.12
CA GLY A 303 -9.94 10.98 20.62
C GLY A 303 -10.08 10.85 22.15
N THR A 304 -9.64 9.72 22.71
CA THR A 304 -9.68 9.48 24.16
C THR A 304 -8.47 10.01 24.90
N GLY A 305 -7.35 10.17 24.21
CA GLY A 305 -6.13 10.81 24.71
C GLY A 305 -5.02 10.83 23.68
N GLY A 306 -3.92 11.49 24.03
CA GLY A 306 -2.68 11.51 23.25
C GLY A 306 -1.61 10.60 23.83
N ILE A 307 -0.76 10.01 23.00
CA ILE A 307 0.46 9.33 23.43
C ILE A 307 1.63 9.70 22.56
N ARG A 308 2.81 9.83 23.18
CA ARG A 308 4.05 10.13 22.50
C ARG A 308 4.55 8.93 21.72
N VAL A 309 4.85 9.14 20.43
CA VAL A 309 5.38 8.10 19.54
C VAL A 309 6.70 8.58 18.95
N ASN A 310 7.73 7.73 19.01
CA ASN A 310 9.01 8.00 18.36
C ASN A 310 9.14 7.19 17.07
N PRO A 311 8.85 7.78 15.89
CA PRO A 311 8.84 7.04 14.62
C PRO A 311 10.21 6.54 14.18
N GLN A 312 11.31 7.14 14.67
CA GLN A 312 12.66 6.77 14.24
C GLN A 312 13.14 5.45 14.85
N THR A 313 12.55 5.04 15.97
CA THR A 313 12.88 3.76 16.62
C THR A 313 12.35 2.55 15.85
N PHE A 314 11.34 2.74 14.98
CA PHE A 314 10.72 1.65 14.24
C PHE A 314 11.60 1.14 13.10
N LYS A 315 11.91 -0.16 13.14
CA LYS A 315 12.61 -0.86 12.05
C LYS A 315 11.76 -1.00 10.78
N ARG A 316 10.43 -1.06 10.93
CA ARG A 316 9.48 -1.30 9.84
C ARG A 316 8.54 -0.09 9.73
N LYS A 317 8.78 0.72 8.71
CA LYS A 317 8.07 1.97 8.44
C LYS A 317 7.42 1.84 7.06
N ASP A 318 6.10 1.94 7.00
CA ASP A 318 5.35 1.95 5.74
C ASP A 318 4.52 3.23 5.61
N TRP A 319 5.03 4.19 4.84
CA TRP A 319 4.35 5.46 4.60
C TRP A 319 3.35 5.40 3.45
N GLY A 320 3.04 4.22 2.91
CA GLY A 320 2.12 4.04 1.79
C GLY A 320 2.63 4.69 0.50
N LYS A 321 1.73 5.30 -0.27
CA LYS A 321 2.11 6.03 -1.48
C LYS A 321 2.95 7.28 -1.13
N PHE A 322 3.83 7.64 -2.07
CA PHE A 322 4.63 8.87 -1.97
C PHE A 322 3.73 10.09 -1.78
N ARG A 323 4.19 11.09 -1.03
CA ARG A 323 3.46 12.34 -0.78
C ARG A 323 3.59 13.30 -1.94
N LYS A 324 4.81 13.44 -2.44
CA LYS A 324 5.15 14.38 -3.49
C LYS A 324 6.33 13.82 -4.25
N ARG A 325 6.25 13.89 -5.58
CA ARG A 325 7.31 13.52 -6.49
C ARG A 325 7.65 14.72 -7.35
N TRP A 326 8.94 14.93 -7.58
CA TRP A 326 9.44 15.87 -8.56
C TRP A 326 10.14 15.08 -9.65
N ASP A 327 9.76 15.28 -10.89
CA ASP A 327 10.44 14.72 -12.05
C ASP A 327 11.05 15.87 -12.86
N GLY A 328 12.26 15.67 -13.39
CA GLY A 328 12.97 16.66 -14.19
C GLY A 328 13.77 16.05 -15.33
N ALA A 329 13.88 16.77 -16.45
CA ALA A 329 14.76 16.37 -17.56
C ALA A 329 16.24 16.56 -17.21
N PHE A 330 16.53 17.53 -16.33
CA PHE A 330 17.86 17.85 -15.85
C PHE A 330 17.94 17.71 -14.32
N ALA A 331 19.14 17.51 -13.78
CA ALA A 331 19.38 17.64 -12.35
C ALA A 331 19.02 19.06 -11.86
N LYS A 332 19.05 19.29 -10.54
CA LYS A 332 18.60 20.54 -9.90
C LYS A 332 19.09 21.82 -10.58
N THR A 333 20.28 21.78 -11.16
CA THR A 333 20.84 22.83 -12.03
C THR A 333 21.53 22.19 -13.22
N LEU A 334 21.65 22.93 -14.34
CA LEU A 334 22.40 22.49 -15.53
C LEU A 334 23.86 22.11 -15.20
N LEU A 335 24.49 22.79 -14.23
CA LEU A 335 25.85 22.47 -13.77
C LEU A 335 25.92 21.14 -13.02
N GLN A 336 24.95 20.86 -12.15
CA GLN A 336 24.86 19.55 -11.49
C GLN A 336 24.49 18.45 -12.47
N ASP A 337 23.69 18.78 -13.49
CA ASP A 337 23.35 17.85 -14.56
C ASP A 337 24.59 17.47 -15.36
N PHE A 338 25.37 18.46 -15.79
CA PHE A 338 26.67 18.27 -16.43
C PHE A 338 27.62 17.42 -15.58
N LYS A 339 27.72 17.68 -14.27
CA LYS A 339 28.54 16.85 -13.35
C LYS A 339 28.01 15.42 -13.26
N SER A 340 26.69 15.24 -13.22
CA SER A 340 26.08 13.91 -13.16
C SER A 340 26.28 13.12 -14.45
N GLN A 341 26.23 13.78 -15.61
CA GLN A 341 26.55 13.22 -16.92
C GLN A 341 28.04 12.88 -17.03
N ALA A 342 28.92 13.78 -16.60
CA ALA A 342 30.38 13.55 -16.59
C ALA A 342 30.76 12.36 -15.69
N MET A 343 30.16 12.26 -14.50
CA MET A 343 30.38 11.14 -13.59
C MET A 343 29.81 9.82 -14.15
N ALA A 344 28.59 9.84 -14.72
CA ALA A 344 27.98 8.65 -15.31
C ALA A 344 28.76 8.12 -16.54
N ASN A 345 29.41 9.01 -17.30
CA ASN A 345 30.35 8.63 -18.34
C ASN A 345 31.63 8.02 -17.77
N LEU A 346 32.15 8.54 -16.66
CA LEU A 346 33.39 8.06 -16.01
C LEU A 346 33.24 6.69 -15.33
N LEU A 347 32.09 6.41 -14.68
CA LEU A 347 31.83 5.15 -13.97
C LEU A 347 31.10 4.08 -14.80
N GLY A 348 31.33 4.07 -16.11
CA GLY A 348 30.83 3.01 -17.01
C GLY A 348 29.89 3.48 -18.11
N GLY A 349 30.18 4.61 -18.75
CA GLY A 349 29.67 4.95 -20.08
C GLY A 349 28.16 5.12 -20.23
N GLY A 350 27.45 5.59 -19.19
CA GLY A 350 25.99 5.77 -19.24
C GLY A 350 25.57 7.23 -19.36
N ARG A 351 24.55 7.52 -20.18
CA ARG A 351 23.92 8.85 -20.25
C ARG A 351 22.76 8.95 -19.27
N VAL A 352 22.74 10.00 -18.45
CA VAL A 352 21.57 10.33 -17.62
C VAL A 352 20.54 11.06 -18.48
N LYS A 353 19.28 10.59 -18.49
CA LYS A 353 18.20 11.21 -19.28
C LYS A 353 17.13 11.89 -18.43
N LYS A 354 16.90 11.44 -17.20
CA LYS A 354 15.85 11.94 -16.32
C LYS A 354 16.26 11.85 -14.86
N HIS A 355 15.63 12.70 -14.06
CA HIS A 355 15.82 12.80 -12.63
C HIS A 355 14.48 12.71 -11.93
N ARG A 356 14.46 12.02 -10.79
CA ARG A 356 13.27 11.88 -9.97
C ARG A 356 13.62 12.02 -8.51
N TRP A 357 12.86 12.83 -7.79
CA TRP A 357 12.86 12.91 -6.34
C TRP A 357 11.51 12.44 -5.84
N THR A 358 11.48 11.49 -4.92
CA THR A 358 10.23 10.98 -4.36
C THR A 358 10.29 11.11 -2.84
N LEU A 359 9.32 11.83 -2.27
CA LEU A 359 9.17 12.00 -0.82
C LEU A 359 8.05 11.09 -0.30
N PHE A 360 8.36 10.31 0.71
CA PHE A 360 7.44 9.52 1.53
C PHE A 360 7.46 10.07 2.95
N GLY A 361 6.37 9.87 3.71
CA GLY A 361 6.33 10.26 5.11
C GLY A 361 4.93 10.45 5.67
N LEU A 362 4.91 10.89 6.92
CA LEU A 362 3.71 11.25 7.69
C LEU A 362 3.61 12.76 7.87
N LYS A 363 2.42 13.29 7.58
CA LYS A 363 2.04 14.68 7.83
C LYS A 363 1.14 14.77 9.06
N LEU A 364 1.07 15.94 9.67
CA LEU A 364 0.04 16.25 10.67
C LEU A 364 -1.37 15.98 10.13
N GLY A 365 -2.23 15.49 11.01
CA GLY A 365 -3.63 15.17 10.73
C GLY A 365 -3.86 13.83 10.06
N GLU A 366 -2.82 13.12 9.63
CA GLU A 366 -2.95 11.83 8.94
C GLU A 366 -3.26 10.68 9.89
N PRO A 367 -3.93 9.62 9.40
CA PRO A 367 -4.15 8.42 10.18
C PRO A 367 -2.85 7.61 10.25
N VAL A 368 -2.56 7.09 11.44
CA VAL A 368 -1.48 6.15 11.68
C VAL A 368 -2.02 4.97 12.45
N TYR A 369 -1.64 3.80 11.98
CA TYR A 369 -1.74 2.54 12.69
C TYR A 369 -0.33 2.15 13.10
N LEU A 370 -0.18 1.72 14.34
CA LEU A 370 1.09 1.20 14.82
C LEU A 370 0.89 0.01 15.75
N LEU A 371 1.91 -0.84 15.75
CA LEU A 371 2.11 -1.90 16.70
C LEU A 371 3.52 -1.68 17.25
N GLY A 372 3.65 -1.34 18.52
CA GLY A 372 4.94 -0.93 19.09
C GLY A 372 5.04 -1.24 20.57
N ASN A 373 6.28 -1.22 21.07
CA ASN A 373 6.55 -1.40 22.49
C ASN A 373 6.22 -0.11 23.24
N THR A 374 5.32 -0.20 24.21
CA THR A 374 4.96 0.88 25.12
C THR A 374 5.79 0.75 26.38
N ARG A 375 6.70 1.70 26.60
CA ARG A 375 7.62 1.73 27.74
C ARG A 375 7.38 2.96 28.61
N GLN A 376 7.84 2.89 29.85
CA GLN A 376 7.78 4.02 30.77
C GLN A 376 8.81 5.08 30.35
N ARG A 377 8.37 6.34 30.38
CA ARG A 377 9.23 7.51 30.20
C ARG A 377 10.03 7.77 31.46
N THR A 378 11.18 8.42 31.32
CA THR A 378 11.98 8.79 32.48
C THR A 378 11.39 10.01 33.19
N ASN A 379 11.71 10.19 34.48
CA ASN A 379 11.24 11.35 35.23
C ASN A 379 11.82 12.66 34.68
N GLU A 380 12.98 12.62 34.05
CA GLU A 380 13.61 13.74 33.36
C GLU A 380 12.76 14.18 32.16
N GLU A 381 12.37 13.23 31.29
CA GLU A 381 11.54 13.50 30.12
C GLU A 381 10.16 14.09 30.49
N LEU A 382 9.57 13.62 31.60
CA LEU A 382 8.30 14.14 32.08
C LEU A 382 8.43 15.59 32.58
N LYS A 383 9.50 15.88 33.32
CA LYS A 383 9.77 17.24 33.83
C LYS A 383 10.12 18.23 32.72
N GLU A 384 10.89 17.81 31.73
CA GLU A 384 11.23 18.64 30.56
C GLU A 384 9.98 19.10 29.80
N GLU A 385 8.97 18.25 29.74
CA GLU A 385 7.69 18.55 29.10
C GLU A 385 6.67 19.20 30.05
N GLY A 386 7.01 19.36 31.34
CA GLY A 386 6.12 19.97 32.35
C GLY A 386 4.94 19.08 32.76
N LEU A 387 5.05 17.76 32.59
CA LEU A 387 4.00 16.79 32.89
C LEU A 387 4.01 16.44 34.39
N ASP A 388 2.82 16.48 35.02
CA ASP A 388 2.64 16.21 36.45
C ASP A 388 2.47 14.71 36.79
N GLY A 389 2.32 13.87 35.75
CA GLY A 389 2.14 12.42 35.87
C GLY A 389 0.74 11.99 36.33
N SER A 390 -0.23 12.90 36.34
CA SER A 390 -1.62 12.60 36.70
C SER A 390 -2.31 11.68 35.68
N LEU A 391 -1.95 11.82 34.40
CA LEU A 391 -2.46 11.03 33.29
C LEU A 391 -1.58 9.80 33.02
N GLN A 392 -2.18 8.62 32.98
CA GLN A 392 -1.40 7.38 32.80
C GLN A 392 -0.69 7.34 31.43
N ASN A 393 -1.35 7.84 30.38
CA ASN A 393 -0.80 7.88 29.02
C ASN A 393 0.37 8.85 28.88
N THR A 394 0.52 9.87 29.74
CA THR A 394 1.68 10.78 29.69
C THR A 394 2.95 10.10 30.20
N LEU A 395 2.82 9.08 31.06
CA LEU A 395 3.94 8.32 31.64
C LEU A 395 4.55 7.32 30.66
N LEU A 396 3.92 7.10 29.51
CA LEU A 396 4.27 6.08 28.55
C LEU A 396 4.65 6.70 27.22
N GLU A 397 5.56 6.03 26.52
CA GLU A 397 5.86 6.33 25.12
C GLU A 397 5.90 5.05 24.29
N VAL A 398 5.63 5.20 22.99
CA VAL A 398 5.65 4.09 22.03
C VAL A 398 6.93 4.15 21.19
N VAL A 399 7.67 3.05 21.21
CA VAL A 399 8.90 2.82 20.45
C VAL A 399 8.82 1.50 19.65
N GLY A 400 9.65 1.35 18.62
CA GLY A 400 9.68 0.19 17.73
C GLY A 400 11.06 -0.48 17.62
N ASP A 401 11.91 -0.29 18.62
CA ASP A 401 13.27 -0.81 18.71
C ASP A 401 13.33 -2.32 19.00
N GLU A 402 12.38 -2.82 19.78
CA GLU A 402 12.23 -4.22 20.17
C GLU A 402 11.03 -4.89 19.49
N ASP A 403 11.19 -6.18 19.17
CA ASP A 403 10.12 -7.07 18.69
C ASP A 403 9.84 -8.11 19.77
N ALA A 404 8.56 -8.36 20.07
CA ALA A 404 8.17 -9.46 20.95
C ALA A 404 8.11 -10.80 20.18
N PRO A 405 8.21 -11.94 20.87
CA PRO A 405 7.97 -13.25 20.26
C PRO A 405 6.59 -13.29 19.60
N GLY A 406 6.56 -13.41 18.27
CA GLY A 406 5.32 -13.44 17.49
C GLY A 406 4.73 -12.07 17.12
N ILE A 407 5.29 -10.97 17.63
CA ILE A 407 4.82 -9.60 17.38
C ILE A 407 5.94 -8.76 16.78
N LYS A 408 5.71 -8.26 15.57
CA LYS A 408 6.66 -7.39 14.86
C LYS A 408 6.25 -5.93 14.98
N SER A 409 7.06 -5.14 15.66
CA SER A 409 6.84 -3.71 15.78
C SER A 409 6.90 -3.05 14.40
N ASN A 410 5.86 -2.30 14.06
CA ASN A 410 5.68 -1.62 12.79
C ASN A 410 4.83 -0.37 12.95
N ILE A 411 5.11 0.62 12.10
CA ILE A 411 4.31 1.83 11.97
C ILE A 411 3.92 1.97 10.51
N HIS A 412 2.64 2.21 10.24
CA HIS A 412 2.19 2.48 8.90
C HIS A 412 1.15 3.60 8.83
N ARG A 413 1.15 4.32 7.71
CA ARG A 413 0.09 5.30 7.43
C ARG A 413 -1.22 4.56 7.10
N GLY A 414 -2.33 5.07 7.61
CA GLY A 414 -3.65 4.48 7.44
C GLY A 414 -4.25 3.97 8.74
N THR A 415 -5.57 3.78 8.73
CA THR A 415 -6.32 3.14 9.81
C THR A 415 -6.34 1.62 9.63
N GLU A 416 -6.74 0.87 10.66
CA GLU A 416 -7.02 -0.56 10.56
C GLU A 416 -8.01 -0.84 9.42
N LEU A 417 -9.08 -0.03 9.32
CA LEU A 417 -10.09 -0.12 8.26
C LEU A 417 -9.47 0.04 6.86
N SER A 418 -8.57 1.00 6.67
CA SER A 418 -7.89 1.21 5.39
C SER A 418 -6.89 0.10 5.04
N SER A 419 -6.31 -0.57 6.04
CA SER A 419 -5.32 -1.63 5.86
C SER A 419 -5.98 -2.98 5.64
N LEU A 420 -6.90 -3.37 6.53
CA LEU A 420 -7.63 -4.64 6.47
C LEU A 420 -8.73 -4.65 5.41
N GLY A 421 -9.41 -3.52 5.16
CA GLY A 421 -10.53 -3.46 4.22
C GLY A 421 -10.17 -3.74 2.75
N ARG A 422 -8.88 -3.67 2.40
CA ARG A 422 -8.38 -4.05 1.06
C ARG A 422 -8.03 -5.51 0.93
N MET A 423 -7.92 -6.22 2.03
CA MET A 423 -7.35 -7.54 1.98
C MET A 423 -8.36 -8.59 1.55
N ARG A 424 -7.83 -9.62 0.89
CA ARG A 424 -8.60 -10.79 0.44
C ARG A 424 -8.64 -11.84 1.52
N SER A 425 -9.55 -12.80 1.43
CA SER A 425 -9.60 -13.88 2.42
C SER A 425 -8.41 -14.83 2.31
N GLY A 426 -8.17 -15.60 3.37
CA GLY A 426 -7.20 -16.69 3.33
C GLY A 426 -7.56 -17.79 2.31
N VAL A 427 -8.86 -17.99 2.03
CA VAL A 427 -9.30 -18.92 0.99
C VAL A 427 -8.86 -18.42 -0.39
N GLU A 428 -9.09 -17.14 -0.69
CA GLU A 428 -8.66 -16.56 -1.97
C GLU A 428 -7.14 -16.56 -2.16
N MET A 429 -6.40 -16.30 -1.08
CA MET A 429 -4.93 -16.17 -1.15
C MET A 429 -4.17 -17.50 -1.09
N ILE A 430 -4.71 -18.53 -0.42
CA ILE A 430 -4.00 -19.81 -0.21
C ILE A 430 -4.71 -20.96 -0.90
N MET A 431 -6.02 -21.12 -0.69
CA MET A 431 -6.73 -22.31 -1.17
C MET A 431 -6.84 -22.35 -2.70
N LEU A 432 -7.11 -21.21 -3.36
CA LEU A 432 -7.21 -21.18 -4.82
C LEU A 432 -5.89 -21.54 -5.52
N PRO A 433 -4.74 -20.92 -5.18
CA PRO A 433 -3.45 -21.34 -5.75
C PRO A 433 -3.07 -22.79 -5.41
N LEU A 434 -3.45 -23.28 -4.23
CA LEU A 434 -3.21 -24.66 -3.82
C LEU A 434 -4.03 -25.65 -4.66
N ILE A 435 -5.32 -25.36 -4.90
CA ILE A 435 -6.19 -26.18 -5.76
C ILE A 435 -5.61 -26.23 -7.19
N PHE A 436 -5.16 -25.10 -7.72
CA PHE A 436 -4.48 -25.06 -9.03
C PHE A 436 -3.22 -25.93 -9.06
N THR A 437 -2.39 -25.83 -8.03
CA THR A 437 -1.15 -26.62 -7.90
C THR A 437 -1.45 -28.12 -7.84
N ILE A 438 -2.41 -28.53 -7.01
CA ILE A 438 -2.83 -29.94 -6.88
C ILE A 438 -3.37 -30.45 -8.22
N GLY A 439 -4.19 -29.66 -8.90
CA GLY A 439 -4.72 -30.02 -10.23
C GLY A 439 -3.60 -30.20 -11.26
N ALA A 440 -2.61 -29.31 -11.28
CA ALA A 440 -1.46 -29.41 -12.18
C ALA A 440 -0.57 -30.64 -11.86
N VAL A 441 -0.40 -30.98 -10.57
CA VAL A 441 0.27 -32.23 -10.16
C VAL A 441 -0.50 -33.47 -10.62
N ALA A 442 -1.84 -33.46 -10.51
CA ALA A 442 -2.65 -34.58 -10.97
C ALA A 442 -2.49 -34.83 -12.48
N ILE A 443 -2.36 -33.77 -13.29
CA ILE A 443 -2.09 -33.88 -14.73
C ILE A 443 -0.71 -34.51 -15.00
N LEU A 444 0.33 -34.17 -14.21
CA LEU A 444 1.64 -34.85 -14.31
C LEU A 444 1.56 -36.35 -14.04
N GLY A 445 0.72 -36.77 -13.09
CA GLY A 445 0.57 -38.19 -12.74
C GLY A 445 -0.22 -39.00 -13.76
N LEU A 446 -0.93 -38.34 -14.68
CA LEU A 446 -1.72 -38.96 -15.75
C LEU A 446 -1.00 -38.98 -17.11
N GLY A 447 0.03 -38.15 -17.29
CA GLY A 447 0.77 -37.97 -18.55
C GLY A 447 2.07 -38.73 -18.66
#